data_AF-A0A2P4EQ73-F1
#
_entry.id   AF-A0A2P4EQ73-F1
#
_cell.length_a   1.000
_cell.length_b   1.000
_cell.length_c   1.000
_cell.angle_alpha   90.00
_cell.angle_beta   90.00
_cell.angle_gamma   90.00
#
_symmetry.space_group_name_H-M   'P 1'
#
loop_
_entity.id
_entity.type
_entity.pdbx_description
1 polymer ?
#
loop_
_entity_poly.entity_id
_entity_poly.type
_entity_poly.pdbx_seq_one_letter_code
_entity_poly.pdbx_strand_id
1 'polypeptide(L)'
;MSDWDFLHDMQDEGYSAEQIADAAACGYNPWDAHIDEWIDDEGGWDSDSEPKNPKNPQLWELLDELVETARNYLEITGRHLPIYGELGELYGEARYGIKRHKPFTQGSDGKLGNDFVEIKTISPFKSGDTISVKRAGNFSKLLIVKISEDFDFKAKMLDRKSLQKGPGKHIKAKWSE
;
A
#
# COMPACT_ATOMS: atom_id res chain seq x y z
N MET A 1 13.93 19.71 -5.27
CA MET A 1 14.11 18.85 -4.09
C MET A 1 13.66 17.48 -4.52
N SER A 2 14.53 16.49 -4.40
CA SER A 2 14.24 15.09 -4.69
C SER A 2 13.15 14.62 -3.75
N ASP A 3 12.26 13.73 -4.21
CA ASP A 3 11.26 13.07 -3.37
C ASP A 3 11.90 12.25 -2.22
N TRP A 4 13.24 12.19 -2.15
CA TRP A 4 14.03 11.45 -1.16
C TRP A 4 14.92 12.32 -0.27
N ASP A 5 14.95 13.65 -0.46
CA ASP A 5 15.82 14.54 0.33
C ASP A 5 15.52 14.43 1.85
N PHE A 6 14.26 14.15 2.19
CA PHE A 6 13.81 13.99 3.58
C PHE A 6 14.42 12.77 4.31
N LEU A 7 14.92 11.76 3.58
CA LEU A 7 15.56 10.59 4.19
C LEU A 7 16.91 10.96 4.82
N HIS A 8 17.61 11.93 4.24
CA HIS A 8 18.85 12.46 4.81
C HIS A 8 18.55 13.26 6.08
N ASP A 9 17.49 14.07 6.05
CA ASP A 9 17.04 14.84 7.21
C ASP A 9 16.62 13.91 8.38
N MET A 10 15.95 12.78 8.10
CA MET A 10 15.63 11.77 9.13
C MET A 10 16.87 11.17 9.79
N GLN A 11 17.94 10.96 9.03
CA GLN A 11 19.20 10.45 9.57
C GLN A 11 19.85 11.44 10.53
N ASP A 12 19.82 12.73 10.17
CA ASP A 12 20.39 13.82 10.98
C ASP A 12 19.57 14.10 12.25
N GLU A 13 18.27 13.82 12.23
CA GLU A 13 17.37 13.94 13.39
C GLU A 13 17.33 12.71 14.31
N GLY A 14 18.14 11.68 14.00
CA GLY A 14 18.34 10.53 14.89
C GLY A 14 17.27 9.45 14.80
N TYR A 15 16.52 9.38 13.69
CA TYR A 15 15.62 8.27 13.42
C TYR A 15 16.40 6.96 13.28
N SER A 16 15.77 5.85 13.68
CA SER A 16 16.40 4.53 13.55
C SER A 16 16.54 4.14 12.08
N ALA A 17 17.53 3.31 11.77
CA ALA A 17 17.73 2.78 10.42
C ALA A 17 16.47 2.06 9.89
N GLU A 18 15.67 1.48 10.78
CA GLU A 18 14.40 0.83 10.46
C GLU A 18 13.32 1.83 10.06
N GLN A 19 13.22 2.97 10.76
CA GLN A 19 12.26 4.04 10.41
C GLN A 19 12.62 4.72 9.09
N ILE A 20 13.91 4.89 8.81
CA ILE A 20 14.39 5.45 7.55
C ILE A 20 14.13 4.46 6.41
N ALA A 21 14.37 3.16 6.63
CA ALA A 21 14.07 2.12 5.66
C ALA A 21 12.56 2.01 5.38
N ASP A 22 11.70 2.17 6.39
CA ASP A 22 10.24 2.20 6.24
C ASP A 22 9.79 3.40 5.39
N ALA A 23 10.29 4.60 5.71
CA ALA A 23 9.96 5.80 4.96
C ALA A 23 10.49 5.74 3.50
N ALA A 24 11.66 5.13 3.30
CA ALA A 24 12.23 4.85 1.99
C ALA A 24 11.41 3.84 1.19
N ALA A 25 10.92 2.77 1.83
CA ALA A 25 10.11 1.74 1.18
C ALA A 25 8.70 2.23 0.83
N CYS A 26 8.16 3.15 1.63
CA CYS A 26 6.79 3.66 1.49
C CYS A 26 6.68 4.97 0.69
N GLY A 27 7.79 5.68 0.45
CA GLY A 27 7.81 6.98 -0.25
C GLY A 27 7.05 8.09 0.48
N TYR A 28 6.93 8.00 1.81
CA TYR A 28 6.24 8.99 2.67
C TYR A 28 7.25 9.84 3.44
N ASN A 29 7.13 11.16 3.35
CA ASN A 29 7.88 12.11 4.16
C ASN A 29 7.18 12.30 5.53
N PRO A 30 7.79 11.91 6.67
CA PRO A 30 7.20 12.09 7.99
C PRO A 30 7.00 13.55 8.39
N TRP A 31 7.68 14.48 7.72
CA TRP A 31 7.61 15.93 7.94
C TRP A 31 6.53 16.64 7.12
N ASP A 32 5.80 15.94 6.25
CA ASP A 32 4.61 16.50 5.61
C ASP A 32 3.53 16.69 6.69
N ALA A 33 3.54 17.91 7.25
CA ALA A 33 2.91 18.32 8.49
C ALA A 33 1.47 17.79 8.69
N HIS A 34 1.24 17.37 9.94
CA HIS A 34 -0.05 17.34 10.63
C HIS A 34 -1.00 18.46 10.17
N ILE A 35 -2.02 18.09 9.40
CA ILE A 35 -3.31 18.76 9.46
C ILE A 35 -4.32 17.66 9.77
N ASP A 36 -4.77 17.71 11.02
CA ASP A 36 -5.82 16.89 11.61
C ASP A 36 -7.14 17.24 10.96
N GLU A 37 -7.62 16.36 10.09
CA GLU A 37 -9.05 16.18 9.87
C GLU A 37 -9.26 14.69 9.65
N TRP A 38 -9.49 14.03 10.78
CA TRP A 38 -9.84 12.63 10.88
C TRP A 38 -11.33 12.54 10.61
N ILE A 39 -11.72 11.80 9.59
CA ILE A 39 -13.14 11.51 9.39
C ILE A 39 -13.27 9.99 9.36
N ASP A 40 -13.78 9.50 10.48
CA ASP A 40 -14.20 8.11 10.65
C ASP A 40 -15.49 7.93 9.84
N ASP A 41 -15.48 6.98 8.91
CA ASP A 41 -16.70 6.58 8.23
C ASP A 41 -17.35 5.48 9.10
N GLU A 42 -18.23 5.89 10.01
CA GLU A 42 -19.09 4.99 10.79
C GLU A 42 -20.04 4.13 9.91
N GLY A 43 -20.03 4.33 8.59
CA GLY A 43 -20.92 3.70 7.62
C GLY A 43 -20.58 2.26 7.22
N GLY A 44 -19.45 1.71 7.66
CA GLY A 44 -19.05 0.35 7.28
C GLY A 44 -18.65 0.28 5.80
N TRP A 45 -17.37 0.01 5.57
CA TRP A 45 -16.80 0.04 4.23
C TRP A 45 -17.02 -1.29 3.49
N ASP A 46 -18.27 -1.60 3.20
CA ASP A 46 -18.65 -2.85 2.56
C ASP A 46 -19.11 -2.55 1.12
N SER A 47 -18.19 -2.57 0.15
CA SER A 47 -18.55 -2.89 -1.25
C SER A 47 -17.31 -3.10 -2.12
N ASP A 48 -16.73 -4.29 -2.03
CA ASP A 48 -16.44 -5.18 -3.16
C ASP A 48 -15.87 -6.45 -2.55
N SER A 49 -16.70 -7.50 -2.45
CA SER A 49 -16.29 -8.77 -1.85
C SER A 49 -15.04 -9.28 -2.58
N GLU A 50 -13.93 -9.41 -1.86
CA GLU A 50 -12.69 -9.97 -2.38
C GLU A 50 -13.00 -11.21 -3.25
N PRO A 51 -12.45 -11.32 -4.47
CA PRO A 51 -12.74 -12.45 -5.35
C PRO A 51 -12.45 -13.76 -4.61
N LYS A 52 -13.36 -14.73 -4.57
CA LYS A 52 -13.13 -15.97 -3.79
C LYS A 52 -11.88 -16.75 -4.23
N ASN A 53 -11.59 -16.74 -5.53
CA ASN A 53 -10.46 -17.44 -6.15
C ASN A 53 -9.56 -16.44 -6.89
N PRO A 54 -8.24 -16.68 -6.96
CA PRO A 54 -7.34 -15.86 -7.76
C PRO A 54 -7.74 -15.87 -9.24
N LYS A 55 -7.55 -14.73 -9.91
CA LYS A 55 -7.80 -14.58 -11.35
C LYS A 55 -6.63 -15.07 -12.19
N ASN A 56 -5.43 -15.08 -11.63
CA ASN A 56 -4.23 -15.62 -12.27
C ASN A 56 -3.54 -16.63 -11.32
N PRO A 57 -3.80 -17.94 -11.49
CA PRO A 57 -3.22 -18.98 -10.63
C PRO A 57 -1.69 -19.01 -10.67
N GLN A 58 -1.07 -18.77 -11.83
CA GLN A 58 0.39 -18.80 -11.96
C GLN A 58 1.06 -17.67 -11.18
N LEU A 59 0.47 -16.47 -11.19
CA LEU A 59 0.97 -15.37 -10.36
C LEU A 59 0.67 -15.56 -8.88
N TRP A 60 -0.42 -16.27 -8.57
CA TRP A 60 -0.73 -16.63 -7.18
C TRP A 60 0.31 -17.60 -6.61
N GLU A 61 0.69 -18.63 -7.37
CA GLU A 61 1.78 -19.55 -6.99
C GLU A 61 3.12 -18.81 -6.81
N LEU A 62 3.46 -17.89 -7.72
CA LEU A 62 4.66 -17.06 -7.58
C LEU A 62 4.62 -16.16 -6.34
N LEU A 63 3.46 -15.57 -6.04
CA LEU A 63 3.28 -14.77 -4.83
C LEU A 63 3.51 -15.62 -3.57
N ASP A 64 2.93 -16.82 -3.51
CA ASP A 64 3.09 -17.75 -2.38
C ASP A 64 4.57 -18.11 -2.16
N GLU A 65 5.33 -18.37 -3.23
CA GLU A 65 6.78 -18.63 -3.16
C GLU A 65 7.59 -17.42 -2.64
N LEU A 66 7.24 -16.21 -3.09
CA LEU A 66 7.90 -14.97 -2.64
C LEU A 66 7.60 -14.67 -1.17
N VAL A 67 6.37 -14.89 -0.73
CA VAL A 67 5.95 -14.74 0.67
C VAL A 67 6.70 -15.72 1.54
N GLU A 68 6.78 -16.99 1.13
CA GLU A 68 7.52 -18.01 1.86
C GLU A 68 9.01 -17.69 1.94
N THR A 69 9.60 -17.16 0.85
CA THR A 69 10.98 -16.69 0.86
C THR A 69 11.19 -15.54 1.85
N ALA A 70 10.27 -14.58 1.91
CA ALA A 70 10.34 -13.46 2.84
C ALA A 70 10.18 -13.89 4.31
N ARG A 71 9.29 -14.85 4.57
CA ARG A 71 9.10 -15.47 5.90
C ARG A 71 10.38 -16.17 6.36
N ASN A 72 10.95 -17.02 5.51
CA ASN A 72 12.20 -17.72 5.81
C ASN A 72 13.37 -16.75 6.05
N TYR A 73 13.44 -15.67 5.26
CA TYR A 73 14.46 -14.64 5.47
C TYR A 73 14.33 -13.97 6.84
N LEU A 74 13.10 -13.65 7.28
CA LEU A 74 12.84 -13.12 8.60
C LEU A 74 13.25 -14.10 9.71
N GLU A 75 12.85 -15.36 9.60
CA GLU A 75 13.17 -16.38 10.60
C GLU A 75 14.68 -16.58 10.76
N ILE A 76 15.42 -16.63 9.66
CA ILE A 76 16.86 -16.89 9.67
C ILE A 76 17.66 -15.66 10.09
N THR A 77 17.26 -14.47 9.64
CA THR A 77 18.09 -13.25 9.80
C THR A 77 17.60 -12.30 10.88
N GLY A 78 16.36 -12.47 11.35
CA GLY A 78 15.65 -11.51 12.20
C GLY A 78 15.33 -10.19 11.52
N ARG A 79 15.36 -10.12 10.18
CA ARG A 79 15.11 -8.91 9.40
C ARG A 79 14.06 -9.14 8.32
N HIS A 80 13.28 -8.11 8.02
CA HIS A 80 12.31 -8.16 6.93
C HIS A 80 12.97 -7.85 5.57
N LEU A 81 12.49 -8.51 4.50
CA LEU A 81 12.80 -8.09 3.13
C LEU A 81 11.99 -6.82 2.79
N PRO A 82 12.59 -5.81 2.14
CA PRO A 82 11.90 -4.56 1.79
C PRO A 82 11.07 -4.70 0.50
N ILE A 83 10.17 -5.71 0.44
CA ILE A 83 9.41 -6.07 -0.77
C ILE A 83 7.89 -5.94 -0.63
N TYR A 84 7.37 -5.48 0.51
CA TYR A 84 5.93 -5.46 0.79
C TYR A 84 5.10 -4.67 -0.22
N GLY A 85 5.61 -3.55 -0.74
CA GLY A 85 4.96 -2.79 -1.81
C GLY A 85 4.71 -3.66 -3.05
N GLU A 86 5.75 -4.34 -3.52
CA GLU A 86 5.70 -5.25 -4.66
C GLU A 86 4.78 -6.47 -4.39
N LEU A 87 4.81 -7.03 -3.17
CA LEU A 87 3.89 -8.11 -2.78
C LEU A 87 2.43 -7.67 -2.85
N GLY A 88 2.13 -6.43 -2.45
CA GLY A 88 0.78 -5.88 -2.54
C GLY A 88 0.32 -5.67 -3.98
N GLU A 89 1.20 -5.15 -4.85
CA GLU A 89 0.91 -5.02 -6.28
C GLU A 89 0.70 -6.37 -6.96
N LEU A 90 1.56 -7.36 -6.68
CA LEU A 90 1.44 -8.71 -7.21
C LEU A 90 0.17 -9.41 -6.72
N TYR A 91 -0.19 -9.24 -5.45
CA TYR A 91 -1.46 -9.71 -4.92
C TYR A 91 -2.65 -9.09 -5.66
N GLY A 92 -2.62 -7.77 -5.93
CA GLY A 92 -3.65 -7.10 -6.73
C GLY A 92 -3.81 -7.70 -8.13
N GLU A 93 -2.69 -7.99 -8.79
CA GLU A 93 -2.69 -8.64 -10.11
C GLU A 93 -3.21 -10.09 -10.05
N ALA A 94 -2.68 -10.90 -9.14
CA ALA A 94 -3.04 -12.32 -9.01
C ALA A 94 -4.49 -12.52 -8.56
N ARG A 95 -4.93 -11.76 -7.54
CA ARG A 95 -6.25 -11.91 -6.91
C ARG A 95 -7.37 -11.23 -7.68
N TYR A 96 -7.18 -9.97 -8.06
CA TYR A 96 -8.22 -9.15 -8.70
C TYR A 96 -8.13 -9.15 -10.23
N GLY A 97 -7.00 -9.57 -10.81
CA GLY A 97 -6.76 -9.49 -12.25
C GLY A 97 -6.42 -8.08 -12.71
N ILE A 98 -5.85 -7.25 -11.83
CA ILE A 98 -5.36 -5.90 -12.16
C ILE A 98 -4.22 -6.04 -13.17
N LYS A 99 -4.34 -5.40 -14.32
CA LYS A 99 -3.25 -5.32 -15.30
C LYS A 99 -2.32 -4.18 -14.89
N ARG A 100 -1.16 -4.50 -14.33
CA ARG A 100 -0.14 -3.50 -13.98
C ARG A 100 0.33 -2.74 -15.22
N HIS A 101 0.59 -1.45 -15.04
CA HIS A 101 1.22 -0.67 -16.09
C HIS A 101 2.69 -1.07 -16.26
N LYS A 102 3.33 -0.59 -17.32
CA LYS A 102 4.78 -0.71 -17.43
C LYS A 102 5.44 0.06 -16.28
N PRO A 103 6.62 -0.39 -15.80
CA PRO A 103 7.38 0.35 -14.81
C PRO A 103 7.52 1.84 -15.18
N PHE A 104 7.50 2.71 -14.18
CA PHE A 104 7.62 4.17 -14.31
C PHE A 104 6.47 4.88 -15.03
N THR A 105 5.33 4.20 -15.24
CA THR A 105 4.12 4.86 -15.74
C THR A 105 3.61 5.85 -14.69
N GLN A 106 3.37 7.09 -15.09
CA GLN A 106 2.81 8.11 -14.19
C GLN A 106 1.31 7.89 -13.99
N GLY A 107 0.83 8.04 -12.75
CA GLY A 107 -0.60 7.97 -12.44
C GLY A 107 -0.88 6.89 -11.40
N SER A 108 -1.62 5.86 -11.81
CA SER A 108 -1.97 4.70 -10.99
C SER A 108 -1.05 3.51 -11.27
N ASP A 109 -1.15 2.45 -10.49
CA ASP A 109 -0.30 1.25 -10.62
C ASP A 109 -0.79 0.27 -11.69
N GLY A 110 -2.11 0.21 -11.92
CA GLY A 110 -2.67 -0.65 -12.97
C GLY A 110 -4.08 -0.30 -13.40
N LYS A 111 -4.70 -1.22 -14.14
CA LYS A 111 -6.11 -1.13 -14.54
C LYS A 111 -6.90 -2.40 -14.27
N LEU A 112 -8.15 -2.24 -13.84
CA LEU A 112 -9.14 -3.29 -13.77
C LEU A 112 -10.30 -2.92 -14.72
N GLY A 113 -10.36 -3.56 -15.89
CA GLY A 113 -11.26 -3.13 -16.95
C GLY A 113 -10.99 -1.68 -17.38
N ASN A 114 -11.97 -0.80 -17.15
CA ASN A 114 -11.85 0.63 -17.46
C ASN A 114 -11.31 1.46 -16.28
N ASP A 115 -11.28 0.90 -15.07
CA ASP A 115 -10.85 1.61 -13.88
C ASP A 115 -9.33 1.67 -13.76
N PHE A 116 -8.82 2.83 -13.37
CA PHE A 116 -7.43 3.03 -12.98
C PHE A 116 -7.30 2.72 -11.49
N VAL A 117 -6.44 1.77 -11.15
CA VAL A 117 -6.29 1.26 -9.78
C VAL A 117 -4.96 1.71 -9.21
N GLU A 118 -5.02 2.47 -8.12
CA GLU A 118 -3.89 2.71 -7.21
C GLU A 118 -3.85 1.59 -6.18
N ILE A 119 -2.67 1.06 -5.86
CA ILE A 119 -2.45 0.02 -4.88
C ILE A 119 -1.59 0.60 -3.75
N LYS A 120 -2.01 0.39 -2.50
CA LYS A 120 -1.23 0.76 -1.32
C LYS A 120 -1.15 -0.40 -0.36
N THR A 121 0.07 -0.72 0.03
CA THR A 121 0.34 -1.76 1.02
C THR A 121 0.47 -1.16 2.42
N ILE A 122 -0.19 -1.78 3.40
CA ILE A 122 0.09 -1.62 4.82
C ILE A 122 0.98 -2.81 5.21
N SER A 123 2.26 -2.54 5.46
CA SER A 123 3.22 -3.55 5.91
C SER A 123 3.02 -3.92 7.39
N PRO A 124 3.60 -5.05 7.84
CA PRO A 124 3.42 -5.53 9.21
C PRO A 124 3.92 -4.57 10.30
N PHE A 125 4.97 -3.81 10.01
CA PHE A 125 5.63 -2.91 10.96
C PHE A 125 5.05 -1.49 10.96
N LYS A 126 4.12 -1.18 10.08
CA LYS A 126 3.51 0.14 10.06
C LYS A 126 2.58 0.30 11.26
N SER A 127 2.96 1.17 12.20
CA SER A 127 2.24 1.40 13.47
C SER A 127 0.87 2.07 13.35
N GLY A 128 0.32 2.18 12.13
CA GLY A 128 -0.91 2.88 11.85
C GLY A 128 -1.67 2.31 10.67
N ASP A 129 -2.97 2.16 10.85
CA ASP A 129 -3.91 1.67 9.86
C ASP A 129 -4.32 2.73 8.83
N THR A 130 -3.64 3.87 8.80
CA THR A 130 -3.94 4.95 7.86
C THR A 130 -3.04 4.88 6.65
N ILE A 131 -3.65 4.92 5.47
CA ILE A 131 -2.97 5.12 4.20
C ILE A 131 -3.27 6.51 3.64
N SER A 132 -2.32 7.05 2.91
CA SER A 132 -2.45 8.33 2.23
C SER A 132 -2.13 8.15 0.75
N VAL A 133 -3.00 8.68 -0.12
CA VAL A 133 -2.75 8.74 -1.56
C VAL A 133 -2.77 10.17 -2.04
N LYS A 134 -1.92 10.51 -3.02
CA LYS A 134 -1.86 11.86 -3.59
C LYS A 134 -3.16 12.15 -4.32
N ARG A 135 -3.82 13.27 -3.98
CA ARG A 135 -5.08 13.69 -4.61
C ARG A 135 -4.90 13.98 -6.11
N ALA A 136 -3.70 14.40 -6.51
CA ALA A 136 -3.34 14.63 -7.91
C ALA A 136 -3.18 13.33 -8.74
N GLY A 137 -3.11 12.16 -8.09
CA GLY A 137 -2.99 10.87 -8.77
C GLY A 137 -4.19 10.59 -9.68
N ASN A 138 -3.93 9.97 -10.83
CA ASN A 138 -4.96 9.60 -11.80
C ASN A 138 -5.46 8.16 -11.58
N PHE A 139 -6.25 7.96 -10.53
CA PHE A 139 -6.93 6.69 -10.24
C PHE A 139 -8.44 6.89 -10.08
N SER A 140 -9.22 5.84 -10.34
CA SER A 140 -10.66 5.76 -10.04
C SER A 140 -10.98 4.80 -8.89
N LYS A 141 -10.10 3.83 -8.62
CA LYS A 141 -10.19 2.91 -7.49
C LYS A 141 -8.88 2.84 -6.72
N LEU A 142 -8.97 2.55 -5.42
CA LEU A 142 -7.85 2.36 -4.51
C LEU A 142 -7.95 0.97 -3.89
N LEU A 143 -6.98 0.11 -4.18
CA LEU A 143 -6.80 -1.17 -3.52
C LEU A 143 -5.86 -1.00 -2.33
N ILE A 144 -6.37 -1.23 -1.13
CA ILE A 144 -5.55 -1.34 0.07
C ILE A 144 -5.25 -2.82 0.29
N VAL A 145 -3.97 -3.17 0.44
CA VAL A 145 -3.53 -4.52 0.79
C VAL A 145 -2.81 -4.45 2.14
N LYS A 146 -3.35 -5.13 3.16
CA LYS A 146 -2.72 -5.23 4.48
C LYS A 146 -2.05 -6.60 4.57
N ILE A 147 -0.77 -6.60 4.94
CA ILE A 147 0.02 -7.80 5.19
C ILE A 147 0.31 -7.86 6.69
N SER A 148 -0.09 -8.95 7.35
CA SER A 148 0.14 -9.15 8.79
C SER A 148 1.57 -9.60 9.10
N GLU A 149 1.93 -9.61 10.39
CA GLU A 149 3.22 -10.18 10.86
C GLU A 149 3.39 -11.65 10.47
N ASP A 150 2.30 -12.40 10.37
CA ASP A 150 2.28 -13.81 9.91
C ASP A 150 2.30 -13.94 8.37
N PHE A 151 2.40 -12.81 7.66
CA PHE A 151 2.33 -12.68 6.20
C PHE A 151 0.95 -13.06 5.60
N ASP A 152 -0.13 -12.92 6.37
CA ASP A 152 -1.48 -13.06 5.85
C ASP A 152 -1.93 -11.78 5.13
N PHE A 153 -2.67 -11.95 4.04
CA PHE A 153 -3.16 -10.86 3.21
C PHE A 153 -4.64 -10.60 3.51
N LYS A 154 -4.97 -9.33 3.74
CA LYS A 154 -6.33 -8.79 3.66
C LYS A 154 -6.34 -7.67 2.64
N ALA A 155 -7.43 -7.52 1.89
CA ALA A 155 -7.52 -6.44 0.93
C ALA A 155 -8.91 -5.84 0.82
N LYS A 156 -8.93 -4.60 0.35
CA LYS A 156 -10.15 -3.80 0.23
C LYS A 156 -10.06 -2.86 -0.94
N MET A 157 -11.03 -2.95 -1.85
CA MET A 157 -11.15 -2.07 -3.01
C MET A 157 -12.11 -0.92 -2.68
N LEU A 158 -11.67 0.30 -2.93
CA LEU A 158 -12.43 1.52 -2.64
C LEU A 158 -12.63 2.33 -3.91
N ASP A 159 -13.86 2.78 -4.16
CA ASP A 159 -14.10 3.78 -5.19
C ASP A 159 -13.54 5.13 -4.75
N ARG A 160 -12.79 5.81 -5.62
CA ARG A 160 -12.28 7.16 -5.32
C ARG A 160 -13.39 8.14 -4.93
N LYS A 161 -14.61 7.92 -5.40
CA LYS A 161 -15.78 8.74 -5.10
C LYS A 161 -16.29 8.56 -3.66
N SER A 162 -16.07 7.39 -3.04
CA SER A 162 -16.40 7.17 -1.63
C SER A 162 -15.34 7.76 -0.70
N LEU A 163 -14.12 7.97 -1.20
CA LEU A 163 -13.09 8.68 -0.46
C LEU A 163 -13.46 10.17 -0.30
N GLN A 164 -13.46 10.64 0.95
CA GLN A 164 -13.95 11.98 1.27
C GLN A 164 -13.08 13.10 0.67
N LYS A 165 -13.75 14.20 0.28
CA LYS A 165 -13.14 15.35 -0.38
C LYS A 165 -12.72 16.40 0.65
N GLY A 166 -11.50 16.27 1.18
CA GLY A 166 -10.84 17.33 1.95
C GLY A 166 -10.01 18.30 1.09
N PRO A 167 -9.66 19.49 1.60
CA PRO A 167 -8.83 20.47 0.89
C PRO A 167 -7.34 20.08 0.77
N GLY A 168 -6.90 19.05 1.48
CA GLY A 168 -5.49 18.64 1.54
C GLY A 168 -4.95 17.99 0.25
N LYS A 169 -3.61 18.01 0.10
CA LYS A 169 -2.87 17.36 -1.00
C LYS A 169 -3.05 15.83 -1.03
N HIS A 170 -3.36 15.24 0.12
CA HIS A 170 -3.55 13.81 0.28
C HIS A 170 -5.01 13.48 0.57
N ILE A 171 -5.42 12.28 0.15
CA ILE A 171 -6.62 11.60 0.60
C ILE A 171 -6.15 10.56 1.61
N LYS A 172 -6.71 10.58 2.82
CA LYS A 172 -6.44 9.57 3.84
C LYS A 172 -7.57 8.54 3.83
N ALA A 173 -7.23 7.28 3.97
CA ALA A 173 -8.18 6.21 4.26
C ALA A 173 -7.67 5.42 5.46
N LYS A 174 -8.58 5.06 6.37
CA LYS A 174 -8.27 4.27 7.56
C LYS A 174 -8.75 2.84 7.31
N TRP A 175 -7.88 1.88 7.57
CA TRP A 175 -8.25 0.48 7.67
C TRP A 175 -9.06 0.29 8.96
N SER A 176 -10.31 -0.14 8.80
CA SER A 176 -11.16 -0.61 9.88
C SER A 176 -11.41 -2.10 9.64
N GLU A 177 -11.26 -2.90 10.69
CA GLU A 177 -11.65 -4.32 10.70
C GLU A 177 -13.16 -4.50 10.52
#